data_AF-A0A968MV84-F1
#
_entry.id   AF-A0A968MV84-F1
#
_cell.length_a   1.000
_cell.length_b   1.000
_cell.length_c   1.000
_cell.angle_alpha   90.00
_cell.angle_beta   90.00
_cell.angle_gamma   90.00
#
_symmetry.space_group_name_H-M   'P 1'
#
loop_
_entity.id
_entity.type
_entity.pdbx_description
1 polymer ?
#
loop_
_entity_poly.entity_id
_entity_poly.type
_entity_poly.pdbx_seq_one_letter_code
_entity_poly.pdbx_strand_id
1 'polypeptide(L)'
;MKGNQSELFKNPFEAVITEKLSLKLFGRENPIGKTFDYEDQAFTVTGVIRNIPPNSLFAELDYFLADGFRYKSYPDLNQRWYHFGLFTFVTFKGDNFT
;
A
#
# COMPACT_ATOMS: atom_id res chain seq x y z
N MET A 1 13.66 -2.91 -5.24
CA MET A 1 12.34 -2.28 -5.44
C MET A 1 12.04 -2.27 -6.92
N LYS A 2 10.81 -2.60 -7.32
CA LYS A 2 10.34 -2.60 -8.71
C LYS A 2 9.07 -1.75 -8.82
N GLY A 3 8.83 -1.15 -9.98
CA GLY A 3 7.70 -0.24 -10.22
C GLY A 3 8.16 1.20 -10.46
N ASN A 4 7.24 2.04 -10.95
CA ASN A 4 7.50 3.46 -11.16
C ASN A 4 6.88 4.26 -10.00
N GLN A 5 7.72 4.86 -9.16
CA GLN A 5 7.30 5.62 -7.99
C GLN A 5 6.38 6.81 -8.36
N SER A 6 6.56 7.42 -9.54
CA SER A 6 5.72 8.55 -9.98
C SER A 6 4.31 8.14 -10.39
N GLU A 7 4.06 6.84 -10.56
CA GLU A 7 2.80 6.26 -11.05
C GLU A 7 2.03 5.49 -9.96
N LEU A 8 2.55 5.42 -8.73
CA LEU A 8 1.92 4.65 -7.65
C LEU A 8 0.64 5.30 -7.14
N PHE A 9 -0.37 4.46 -6.89
CA PHE A 9 -1.66 4.82 -6.27
C PHE A 9 -2.43 5.90 -7.03
N LYS A 10 -2.25 5.98 -8.36
CA LYS A 10 -3.03 6.88 -9.22
C LYS A 10 -4.45 6.35 -9.44
N ASN A 11 -4.65 5.04 -9.36
CA ASN A 11 -5.97 4.41 -9.46
C ASN A 11 -6.38 3.76 -8.13
N PRO A 12 -7.69 3.76 -7.80
CA PRO A 12 -8.20 3.16 -6.56
C PRO A 12 -7.87 1.67 -6.37
N PHE A 13 -7.74 0.91 -7.46
CA PHE A 13 -7.53 -0.54 -7.42
C PHE A 13 -6.08 -0.91 -7.74
N GLU A 14 -5.15 -0.20 -7.09
CA GLU A 14 -3.71 -0.46 -7.17
C GLU A 14 -3.16 -0.90 -5.83
N ALA A 15 -2.15 -1.76 -5.90
CA ALA A 15 -1.48 -2.30 -4.74
C ALA A 15 0.04 -2.30 -4.92
N VAL A 16 0.72 -2.12 -3.79
CA VAL A 16 2.15 -2.35 -3.64
C VAL A 16 2.33 -3.53 -2.71
N ILE A 17 3.12 -4.53 -3.10
CA ILE A 17 3.29 -5.78 -2.35
C ILE A 17 4.73 -6.00 -1.89
N THR A 18 4.94 -6.81 -0.86
CA THR A 18 6.28 -7.24 -0.44
C THR A 18 6.88 -8.25 -1.41
N GLU A 19 8.21 -8.38 -1.41
CA GLU A 19 8.93 -9.43 -2.14
C GLU A 19 8.43 -10.84 -1.75
N LYS A 20 8.15 -11.07 -0.47
CA LYS A 20 7.57 -12.33 0.05
C LYS A 20 6.20 -12.61 -0.56
N LEU A 21 5.29 -11.64 -0.55
CA LEU A 21 3.96 -11.82 -1.14
C LEU A 21 4.02 -11.98 -2.66
N SER A 22 4.87 -11.21 -3.35
CA SER A 22 5.11 -11.36 -4.79
C SER A 22 5.53 -12.78 -5.15
N LEU A 23 6.46 -13.38 -4.38
CA LEU A 23 6.92 -14.73 -4.62
C LEU A 23 5.80 -15.76 -4.39
N LYS A 24 4.95 -15.54 -3.39
CA LYS A 24 3.81 -16.41 -3.08
C LYS A 24 2.74 -16.39 -4.17
N LEU A 25 2.43 -15.22 -4.73
CA LEU A 25 1.37 -15.05 -5.71
C LEU A 25 1.83 -15.36 -7.15
N PHE A 26 3.05 -14.94 -7.52
CA PHE A 26 3.50 -14.93 -8.91
C PHE A 26 4.82 -15.68 -9.13
N GLY A 27 5.37 -16.32 -8.10
CA GLY A 27 6.64 -17.01 -8.19
C GLY A 27 7.78 -16.05 -8.55
N ARG A 28 8.60 -16.44 -9.53
CA ARG A 28 9.74 -15.63 -10.02
C ARG A 28 9.37 -14.70 -11.17
N GLU A 29 8.10 -14.68 -11.58
CA GLU A 29 7.65 -13.84 -12.67
C GLU A 29 7.62 -12.36 -12.25
N ASN A 30 7.61 -11.46 -13.23
CA ASN A 30 7.43 -10.04 -12.96
C ASN A 30 5.98 -9.79 -12.48
N PRO A 31 5.75 -9.32 -11.25
CA PRO A 31 4.40 -9.10 -10.75
C PRO A 31 3.78 -7.78 -11.24
N ILE A 32 4.60 -6.83 -11.72
CA ILE A 32 4.12 -5.51 -12.13
C ILE A 32 3.12 -5.64 -13.28
N GLY A 33 1.94 -5.03 -13.12
CA GLY A 33 0.83 -5.08 -14.07
C GLY A 33 -0.07 -6.31 -13.93
N LYS A 34 0.28 -7.29 -13.07
CA LYS A 34 -0.59 -8.42 -12.75
C LYS A 34 -1.61 -8.03 -11.68
N THR A 35 -2.68 -8.82 -11.60
CA THR A 35 -3.74 -8.64 -10.62
C THR A 35 -3.76 -9.75 -9.59
N PHE A 36 -4.27 -9.44 -8.39
CA PHE A 36 -4.70 -10.41 -7.39
C PHE A 36 -6.02 -9.95 -6.78
N ASP A 37 -6.80 -10.91 -6.27
CA ASP A 37 -8.09 -10.62 -5.64
C ASP A 37 -7.94 -10.41 -4.13
N TYR A 38 -8.63 -9.39 -3.63
CA TYR A 38 -8.79 -9.09 -2.21
C TYR A 38 -10.23 -8.63 -1.97
N GLU A 39 -10.96 -9.34 -1.11
CA GLU A 39 -12.38 -9.05 -0.79
C GLU A 39 -13.25 -8.85 -2.05
N ASP A 40 -13.18 -9.78 -3.00
CA ASP A 40 -13.90 -9.75 -4.28
C ASP A 40 -13.58 -8.55 -5.18
N GLN A 41 -12.45 -7.88 -4.94
CA GLN A 41 -11.92 -6.78 -5.75
C GLN A 41 -10.54 -7.12 -6.30
N ALA A 42 -10.35 -6.91 -7.60
CA ALA A 42 -9.06 -7.12 -8.25
C ALA A 42 -8.17 -5.89 -8.08
N PHE A 43 -6.96 -6.07 -7.55
CA PHE A 43 -5.96 -5.02 -7.43
C PHE A 43 -4.80 -5.26 -8.38
N THR A 44 -4.38 -4.22 -9.09
CA THR A 44 -3.20 -4.26 -9.96
C THR A 44 -1.93 -3.97 -9.16
N VAL A 45 -0.94 -4.84 -9.28
CA VAL A 45 0.37 -4.63 -8.65
C VAL A 45 1.14 -3.57 -9.44
N THR A 46 1.37 -2.41 -8.83
CA THR A 46 2.14 -1.30 -9.44
C THR A 46 3.51 -1.12 -8.82
N GLY A 47 3.77 -1.77 -7.68
CA GLY A 47 5.07 -1.74 -7.02
C GLY A 47 5.39 -2.98 -6.20
N VAL A 48 6.69 -3.24 -6.04
CA VAL A 48 7.22 -4.26 -5.14
C VAL A 48 8.27 -3.63 -4.23
N ILE A 49 8.04 -3.75 -2.92
CA ILE A 49 8.96 -3.31 -1.88
C ILE A 49 9.68 -4.49 -1.22
N ARG A 50 10.82 -4.19 -0.59
CA ARG A 50 11.50 -5.15 0.28
C ARG A 50 10.59 -5.53 1.45
N ASN A 51 10.80 -6.73 1.98
CA ASN A 51 10.12 -7.17 3.19
C ASN A 51 10.37 -6.19 4.35
N ILE A 52 9.31 -5.93 5.12
CA ILE A 52 9.38 -5.02 6.26
C ILE A 52 10.20 -5.67 7.38
N PRO A 53 11.09 -4.93 8.07
CA PRO A 53 11.86 -5.48 9.19
C PRO A 53 10.96 -6.05 10.29
N PRO A 54 11.35 -7.18 10.91
CA PRO A 54 10.52 -7.86 11.93
C PRO A 54 10.34 -7.04 13.21
N ASN A 55 11.20 -6.06 13.47
CA ASN A 55 11.11 -5.13 14.59
C ASN A 55 10.36 -3.83 14.26
N SER A 56 9.47 -3.87 13.27
CA SER A 56 8.62 -2.75 12.85
C SER A 56 7.18 -2.95 13.32
N LEU A 57 6.46 -1.83 13.54
CA LEU A 57 5.00 -1.85 13.71
C LEU A 57 4.28 -2.56 12.55
N PHE A 58 4.88 -2.55 11.37
CA PHE A 58 4.31 -3.12 10.14
C PHE A 58 4.89 -4.49 9.78
N ALA A 59 5.50 -5.21 10.72
CA ALA A 59 6.22 -6.46 10.44
C ALA A 59 5.37 -7.54 9.72
N GLU A 60 4.07 -7.59 10.01
CA GLU A 60 3.13 -8.57 9.44
C GLU A 60 2.41 -8.04 8.17
N LEU A 61 2.76 -6.85 7.68
CA LEU A 61 2.11 -6.24 6.53
C LEU A 61 2.74 -6.74 5.23
N ASP A 62 1.92 -7.34 4.37
CA ASP A 62 2.34 -7.91 3.09
C ASP A 62 1.96 -7.05 1.86
N TYR A 63 1.03 -6.10 2.01
CA TYR A 63 0.57 -5.23 0.93
C TYR A 63 0.05 -3.88 1.42
N PHE A 64 0.13 -2.88 0.54
CA PHE A 64 -0.50 -1.57 0.67
C PHE A 64 -1.49 -1.39 -0.47
N LEU A 65 -2.72 -0.98 -0.15
CA LEU A 65 -3.75 -0.65 -1.13
C LEU A 65 -3.85 0.86 -1.27
N ALA A 66 -4.20 1.34 -2.47
CA ALA A 66 -4.48 2.75 -2.68
C ALA A 66 -5.63 3.21 -1.77
N ASP A 67 -5.46 4.31 -1.01
CA ASP A 67 -6.52 4.84 -0.15
C ASP A 67 -7.77 5.26 -0.96
N GLY A 68 -7.59 5.55 -2.26
CA GLY A 68 -8.70 5.79 -3.19
C GLY A 68 -9.73 4.66 -3.24
N PHE A 69 -9.33 3.40 -3.01
CA PHE A 69 -10.26 2.27 -2.89
C PHE A 69 -11.32 2.53 -1.85
N ARG A 70 -10.91 2.98 -0.67
CA ARG A 70 -11.78 3.17 0.49
C ARG A 70 -12.89 4.19 0.22
N TYR A 71 -12.57 5.31 -0.43
CA TYR A 71 -13.59 6.31 -0.80
C TYR A 71 -14.50 5.86 -1.94
N LYS A 72 -14.01 4.99 -2.84
CA LYS A 72 -14.83 4.43 -3.91
C LYS A 72 -15.82 3.41 -3.37
N SER A 73 -15.41 2.58 -2.41
CA SER A 73 -16.25 1.58 -1.76
C SER A 73 -17.22 2.18 -0.73
N TYR A 74 -16.84 3.28 -0.09
CA TYR A 74 -17.64 3.97 0.94
C TYR A 74 -17.64 5.49 0.70
N PRO A 75 -18.49 6.00 -0.22
CA PRO A 75 -18.49 7.42 -0.61
C PRO A 75 -18.80 8.40 0.53
N ASP A 76 -19.49 7.93 1.57
CA ASP A 76 -19.90 8.68 2.74
C ASP A 76 -18.74 8.96 3.73
N LEU A 77 -17.59 8.28 3.59
CA LEU A 77 -16.43 8.51 4.46
C LEU A 77 -15.87 9.93 4.36
N ASN A 78 -16.02 10.61 3.22
CA ASN A 78 -15.61 12.01 3.05
C ASN A 78 -16.40 13.00 3.92
N GLN A 79 -17.55 12.57 4.47
CA GLN A 79 -18.44 13.44 5.25
C GLN A 79 -18.36 13.16 6.75
N ARG A 80 -17.54 12.16 7.17
CA ARG A 80 -17.45 11.72 8.56
C ARG A 80 -16.20 12.31 9.24
N TRP A 81 -16.43 13.24 10.14
CA TRP A 81 -15.37 13.87 10.95
C TRP A 81 -14.80 12.98 12.09
N TYR A 82 -15.39 11.81 12.38
CA TYR A 82 -15.01 10.94 13.51
C TYR A 82 -14.27 9.65 13.10
N HIS A 83 -13.64 9.63 11.92
CA HIS A 83 -12.94 8.44 11.43
C HIS A 83 -11.48 8.40 11.94
N PHE A 84 -11.26 7.86 13.14
CA PHE A 84 -9.94 7.77 13.80
C PHE A 84 -9.19 6.44 13.58
N GLY A 85 -9.55 5.68 12.53
CA GLY A 85 -9.04 4.32 12.32
C GLY A 85 -7.65 4.20 11.67
N LEU A 86 -6.96 5.30 11.38
CA LEU A 86 -5.67 5.29 10.68
C LEU A 86 -4.53 5.70 11.62
N PHE A 87 -3.42 4.97 11.58
CA PHE A 87 -2.19 5.39 12.22
C PHE A 87 -1.67 6.68 11.55
N THR A 88 -1.54 7.74 12.33
CA THR A 88 -1.03 9.03 11.85
C THR A 88 0.43 9.21 12.27
N PHE A 89 1.32 9.38 11.30
CA PHE A 89 2.73 9.67 11.52
C PHE A 89 3.02 11.10 11.10
N VAL A 90 3.73 11.85 11.94
CA VAL A 90 4.11 13.24 11.68
C VAL A 90 5.63 13.34 11.75
N THR A 91 6.24 13.89 10.71
CA THR A 91 7.67 14.24 10.71
C THR A 91 7.81 15.72 11.03
N PHE A 92 8.60 16.04 12.05
CA PHE A 92 8.96 17.42 12.34
C PHE A 92 10.11 17.85 11.44
N LYS A 93 10.05 19.09 10.94
CA LYS A 93 11.23 19.72 10.36
C LYS A 93 12.18 19.98 11.53
N GLY A 94 13.31 19.27 11.57
CA GLY A 94 14.34 19.56 12.55
C GLY A 94 14.94 20.94 12.27
N ASP A 95 15.00 21.79 13.29
CA ASP A 95 16.09 22.76 13.34
C ASP A 95 17.34 21.98 13.74
N ASN A 96 18.42 22.13 12.97
CA ASN A 96 19.69 21.46 13.23
C ASN A 96 20.27 22.00 14.55
N PHE A 97 19.91 21.40 15.69
CA PHE A 97 20.60 21.64 16.95
C PHE A 97 21.90 20.82 16.93
N THR A 98 22.97 21.49 16.49
CA THR A 98 24.37 21.11 16.76
C THR A 98 24.70 21.29 18.22
#